data_AF-A0AAJ1Z3F1-F1
#
_entry.id   AF-A0AAJ1Z3F1-F1
#
_cell.length_a   1.000
_cell.length_b   1.000
_cell.length_c   1.000
_cell.angle_alpha   90.00
_cell.angle_beta   90.00
_cell.angle_gamma   90.00
#
_symmetry.space_group_name_H-M   'P 1'
#
loop_
_entity.id
_entity.type
_entity.pdbx_description
1 polymer ?
#
loop_
_entity_poly.entity_id
_entity_poly.type
_entity_poly.pdbx_seq_one_letter_code
_entity_poly.pdbx_strand_id
1 'polypeptide(L)'
;MSFGIDVSHHEGNIDWNEVKNDPNQVNFMIAKVTEGSEQGTNFVDPTFQYNINGANSVGILTGAYHFFRAISVNDARQEAAFFIKNLQSVTLTAPVFVDVEVNDANLDPDTLTDAVNAFLTELKNAGYTNTGVYSNLYFFQNSLNVSRLQDTLLWVARYNPRGAGMECDIWQYTDTGSVQGINSNVDCNISYVDLDTGNNNNNGPNSSYIGIATIAGDNVNLRDQPSMSGNVIGTLHRNESYKVFYEQNGWLNLGGNEFVFYDPSYICYCNYIGIATITGDNVNLRDQPSMSGNVIRTLHHNEAYKVFYEQNGWLNLGGNQFIYYDPSYIDYQLLSACSDC
;
A
#
# COMPACT_ATOMS: atom_id res chain seq x y z
N MET A 1 8.17 12.18 4.22
CA MET A 1 7.79 13.07 3.11
C MET A 1 8.50 12.61 1.86
N SER A 2 7.77 12.45 0.77
CA SER A 2 8.27 11.87 -0.48
C SER A 2 7.82 12.73 -1.66
N PHE A 3 8.71 13.00 -2.61
CA PHE A 3 8.37 13.70 -3.85
C PHE A 3 7.88 12.71 -4.91
N GLY A 4 6.82 13.08 -5.63
CA GLY A 4 6.30 12.31 -6.74
C GLY A 4 5.55 13.17 -7.73
N ILE A 5 5.08 12.52 -8.80
CA ILE A 5 4.35 13.16 -9.90
C ILE A 5 3.06 12.40 -10.18
N ASP A 6 2.15 13.01 -10.90
CA ASP A 6 1.03 12.30 -11.52
C ASP A 6 0.97 12.64 -13.01
N VAL A 7 0.56 11.67 -13.82
CA VAL A 7 0.70 11.72 -15.28
C VAL A 7 -0.49 11.08 -15.99
N SER A 8 -0.65 11.44 -17.25
CA SER A 8 -1.68 10.97 -18.17
C SER A 8 -1.11 10.93 -19.60
N HIS A 9 -1.99 10.74 -20.59
CA HIS A 9 -1.63 10.90 -21.99
C HIS A 9 -1.17 12.32 -22.39
N HIS A 10 -1.40 13.34 -21.56
CA HIS A 10 -1.00 14.72 -21.85
C HIS A 10 0.52 14.93 -21.82
N GLU A 11 1.25 14.15 -21.02
CA GLU A 11 2.71 14.25 -20.87
C GLU A 11 3.46 13.61 -22.06
N GLY A 12 2.75 12.86 -22.91
CA GLY A 12 3.31 12.21 -24.08
C GLY A 12 4.30 11.09 -23.73
N ASN A 13 5.45 11.05 -24.40
CA ASN A 13 6.46 10.03 -24.17
C ASN A 13 7.41 10.43 -23.03
N ILE A 14 7.46 9.63 -21.97
CA ILE A 14 8.24 9.86 -20.76
C ILE A 14 9.48 8.94 -20.75
N ASP A 15 10.68 9.50 -20.58
CA ASP A 15 11.88 8.70 -20.32
C ASP A 15 12.02 8.38 -18.82
N TRP A 16 11.58 7.18 -18.43
CA TRP A 16 11.60 6.76 -17.03
C TRP A 16 13.00 6.62 -16.42
N ASN A 17 14.04 6.39 -17.24
CA ASN A 17 15.41 6.38 -16.71
C ASN A 17 15.86 7.79 -16.36
N GLU A 18 15.53 8.78 -17.19
CA GLU A 18 15.78 10.17 -16.85
C GLU A 18 14.96 10.62 -15.63
N VAL A 19 13.68 10.25 -15.55
CA VAL A 19 12.82 10.53 -14.38
C VAL A 19 13.42 9.96 -13.09
N LYS A 20 13.89 8.70 -13.11
CA LYS A 20 14.52 8.06 -11.93
C LYS A 20 15.80 8.78 -11.49
N ASN A 21 16.52 9.39 -12.43
CA ASN A 21 17.76 10.12 -12.19
C ASN A 21 17.54 11.63 -11.99
N ASP A 22 16.29 12.11 -11.94
CA ASP A 22 15.99 13.51 -11.68
C ASP A 22 16.59 13.94 -10.31
N PRO A 23 17.23 15.12 -10.23
CA PRO A 23 17.85 15.58 -8.99
C PRO A 23 16.87 15.75 -7.81
N ASN A 24 15.57 15.95 -8.08
CA ASN A 24 14.54 16.04 -7.05
C ASN A 24 14.07 14.67 -6.55
N GLN A 25 14.53 13.57 -7.16
CA GLN A 25 14.22 12.18 -6.81
C GLN A 25 12.72 11.89 -6.83
N VAL A 26 12.19 11.51 -7.99
CA VAL A 26 10.82 11.02 -8.12
C VAL A 26 10.73 9.63 -7.47
N ASN A 27 9.97 9.53 -6.38
CA ASN A 27 9.83 8.30 -5.60
C ASN A 27 8.53 7.55 -5.90
N PHE A 28 7.48 8.28 -6.31
CA PHE A 28 6.22 7.71 -6.74
C PHE A 28 5.66 8.44 -7.95
N MET A 29 4.81 7.74 -8.70
CA MET A 29 4.05 8.24 -9.83
C MET A 29 2.62 7.70 -9.76
N ILE A 30 1.61 8.54 -10.00
CA ILE A 30 0.20 8.13 -10.08
C ILE A 30 -0.31 8.36 -11.50
N ALA A 31 -0.75 7.31 -12.21
CA ALA A 31 -1.15 7.41 -13.62
C ALA A 31 -2.68 7.45 -13.81
N LYS A 32 -3.16 8.29 -14.73
CA LYS A 32 -4.55 8.19 -15.24
C LYS A 32 -4.73 6.85 -15.91
N VAL A 33 -5.82 6.14 -15.59
CA VAL A 33 -6.15 4.88 -16.26
C VAL A 33 -7.46 5.01 -17.03
N THR A 34 -8.47 5.60 -16.41
CA THR A 34 -9.82 5.69 -17.00
C THR A 34 -10.49 7.00 -16.65
N GLU A 35 -11.49 7.37 -17.44
CA GLU A 35 -12.36 8.52 -17.18
C GLU A 35 -13.82 8.10 -17.33
N GLY A 36 -14.65 8.58 -16.40
CA GLY A 36 -16.10 8.53 -16.39
C GLY A 36 -16.76 9.21 -17.58
N SER A 37 -18.09 9.08 -17.71
CA SER A 37 -18.89 10.02 -18.50
C SER A 37 -20.37 9.82 -18.22
N GLU A 38 -21.16 10.90 -18.34
CA GLU A 38 -22.63 10.85 -18.21
C GLU A 38 -23.31 9.85 -19.17
N GLN A 39 -22.64 9.49 -20.28
CA GLN A 39 -23.18 8.63 -21.35
C GLN A 39 -22.57 7.22 -21.34
N GLY A 40 -21.74 6.90 -20.34
CA GLY A 40 -21.07 5.62 -20.18
C GLY A 40 -19.54 5.70 -20.20
N THR A 41 -18.90 4.88 -19.37
CA THR A 41 -17.45 4.84 -19.15
C THR A 41 -16.74 4.06 -20.27
N ASN A 42 -16.11 4.75 -21.23
CA ASN A 42 -15.38 4.11 -22.33
C ASN A 42 -13.95 4.63 -22.53
N PHE A 43 -13.56 5.71 -21.85
CA PHE A 43 -12.23 6.27 -22.02
C PHE A 43 -11.21 5.52 -21.16
N VAL A 44 -10.22 4.92 -21.82
CA VAL A 44 -9.02 4.36 -21.21
C VAL A 44 -7.86 5.22 -21.68
N ASP A 45 -7.06 5.72 -20.74
CA ASP A 45 -5.89 6.52 -21.08
C ASP A 45 -4.91 5.66 -21.91
N PRO A 46 -4.52 6.04 -23.13
CA PRO A 46 -3.71 5.18 -23.99
C PRO A 46 -2.28 4.95 -23.46
N THR A 47 -1.83 5.71 -22.46
CA THR A 47 -0.45 5.70 -21.96
C THR A 47 -0.30 4.97 -20.63
N PHE A 48 -1.38 4.62 -19.92
CA PHE A 48 -1.30 4.10 -18.55
C PHE A 48 -0.38 2.88 -18.40
N GLN A 49 -0.47 1.91 -19.32
CA GLN A 49 0.37 0.71 -19.27
C GLN A 49 1.84 1.03 -19.48
N TYR A 50 2.15 1.94 -20.42
CA TYR A 50 3.51 2.38 -20.68
C TYR A 50 4.08 3.10 -19.45
N ASN A 51 3.31 4.02 -18.88
CA ASN A 51 3.74 4.81 -17.73
C ASN A 51 3.96 3.94 -16.49
N ILE A 52 3.00 3.07 -16.15
CA ILE A 52 3.10 2.20 -14.97
C ILE A 52 4.24 1.18 -15.14
N ASN A 53 4.33 0.50 -16.28
CA ASN A 53 5.39 -0.49 -16.49
C ASN A 53 6.78 0.16 -16.54
N GLY A 54 6.89 1.33 -17.17
CA GLY A 54 8.14 2.09 -17.26
C GLY A 54 8.63 2.56 -15.89
N ALA A 55 7.77 3.21 -15.10
CA ALA A 55 8.08 3.64 -13.74
C ALA A 55 8.44 2.47 -12.81
N ASN A 56 7.68 1.36 -12.87
CA ASN A 56 8.01 0.15 -12.11
C ASN A 56 9.39 -0.40 -12.47
N SER A 57 9.77 -0.40 -13.76
CA SER A 57 11.04 -0.96 -14.21
C SER A 57 12.28 -0.24 -13.67
N VAL A 58 12.12 1.01 -13.23
CA VAL A 58 13.18 1.84 -12.62
C VAL A 58 13.00 2.00 -11.11
N GLY A 59 12.08 1.24 -10.50
CA GLY A 59 11.82 1.24 -9.06
C GLY A 59 11.23 2.54 -8.54
N ILE A 60 10.30 3.15 -9.29
CA ILE A 60 9.42 4.22 -8.82
C ILE A 60 8.08 3.56 -8.43
N LEU A 61 7.52 3.92 -7.27
CA LEU A 61 6.22 3.40 -6.82
C LEU A 61 5.11 3.84 -7.78
N THR A 62 4.20 2.95 -8.16
CA THR A 62 3.17 3.22 -9.17
C THR A 62 1.76 3.11 -8.61
N GLY A 63 1.08 4.25 -8.54
CA GLY A 63 -0.35 4.36 -8.27
C GLY A 63 -1.14 4.59 -9.55
N ALA A 64 -2.46 4.62 -9.40
CA ALA A 64 -3.36 4.86 -10.53
C ALA A 64 -4.56 5.69 -10.10
N TYR A 65 -5.16 6.44 -11.02
CA TYR A 65 -6.40 7.15 -10.77
C TYR A 65 -7.45 6.99 -11.86
N HIS A 66 -8.70 7.15 -11.44
CA HIS A 66 -9.88 7.26 -12.30
C HIS A 66 -10.46 8.66 -12.19
N PHE A 67 -10.60 9.35 -13.32
CA PHE A 67 -11.26 10.65 -13.37
C PHE A 67 -12.79 10.45 -13.27
N PHE A 68 -13.37 10.83 -12.15
CA PHE A 68 -14.74 10.53 -11.74
C PHE A 68 -15.74 11.48 -12.40
N ARG A 69 -16.78 10.92 -13.02
CA ARG A 69 -17.86 11.71 -13.64
C ARG A 69 -19.25 11.17 -13.32
N ALA A 70 -19.35 10.26 -12.36
CA ALA A 70 -20.59 9.59 -12.06
C ALA A 70 -21.69 10.56 -11.62
N ILE A 71 -22.87 10.40 -12.23
CA ILE A 71 -24.06 11.21 -11.93
C ILE A 71 -25.01 10.55 -10.93
N SER A 72 -24.65 9.38 -10.42
CA SER A 72 -25.41 8.67 -9.38
C SER A 72 -24.55 7.61 -8.69
N VAL A 73 -25.02 7.07 -7.56
CA VAL A 73 -24.39 5.94 -6.87
C VAL A 73 -24.24 4.70 -7.78
N ASN A 74 -25.24 4.42 -8.62
CA ASN A 74 -25.17 3.27 -9.53
C ASN A 74 -24.15 3.50 -10.66
N ASP A 75 -24.03 4.74 -11.12
CA ASP A 75 -23.04 5.13 -12.13
C ASP A 75 -21.62 5.04 -11.57
N ALA A 76 -21.41 5.47 -10.33
CA ALA A 76 -20.13 5.35 -9.63
C ALA A 76 -19.65 3.89 -9.50
N ARG A 77 -20.57 2.94 -9.28
CA ARG A 77 -20.24 1.51 -9.27
C ARG A 77 -19.82 1.00 -10.65
N GLN A 78 -20.44 1.51 -11.72
CA GLN A 78 -20.07 1.15 -13.10
C GLN A 78 -18.70 1.72 -13.48
N GLU A 79 -18.44 2.99 -13.13
CA GLU A 79 -17.14 3.62 -13.28
C GLU A 79 -16.05 2.85 -12.52
N ALA A 80 -16.30 2.47 -11.27
CA ALA A 80 -15.37 1.67 -10.47
C ALA A 80 -15.10 0.30 -11.10
N ALA A 81 -16.13 -0.41 -11.54
CA ALA A 81 -15.98 -1.70 -12.21
C ALA A 81 -15.15 -1.58 -13.50
N PHE A 82 -15.31 -0.50 -14.25
CA PHE A 82 -14.52 -0.22 -15.44
C PHE A 82 -13.05 0.08 -15.10
N PHE A 83 -12.81 0.89 -14.08
CA PHE A 83 -11.46 1.16 -13.60
C PHE A 83 -10.77 -0.13 -13.14
N ILE A 84 -11.40 -0.91 -12.26
CA ILE A 84 -10.90 -2.20 -11.74
C ILE A 84 -10.53 -3.16 -12.89
N LYS A 85 -11.40 -3.27 -13.91
CA LYS A 85 -11.12 -4.11 -15.07
C LYS A 85 -9.81 -3.73 -15.78
N ASN A 86 -9.53 -2.44 -15.93
CA ASN A 86 -8.31 -1.97 -16.60
C ASN A 86 -7.07 -2.10 -15.70
N LEU A 87 -7.22 -1.94 -14.39
CA LEU A 87 -6.14 -2.14 -13.42
C LEU A 87 -5.55 -3.55 -13.45
N GLN A 88 -6.33 -4.58 -13.80
CA GLN A 88 -5.85 -5.97 -13.89
C GLN A 88 -4.73 -6.20 -14.92
N SER A 89 -4.50 -5.24 -15.83
CA SER A 89 -3.46 -5.33 -16.87
C SER A 89 -2.09 -4.79 -16.44
N VAL A 90 -1.98 -4.27 -15.22
CA VAL A 90 -0.76 -3.66 -14.68
C VAL A 90 -0.52 -4.11 -13.24
N THR A 91 0.72 -3.98 -12.78
CA THR A 91 1.06 -4.15 -11.36
C THR A 91 1.22 -2.79 -10.73
N LEU A 92 0.50 -2.55 -9.63
CA LEU A 92 0.63 -1.32 -8.85
C LEU A 92 1.47 -1.58 -7.60
N THR A 93 2.22 -0.56 -7.22
CA THR A 93 3.02 -0.52 -5.98
C THR A 93 2.72 0.73 -5.16
N ALA A 94 1.71 1.52 -5.55
CA ALA A 94 1.14 2.60 -4.75
C ALA A 94 -0.41 2.54 -4.71
N PRO A 95 -1.10 3.42 -3.95
CA PRO A 95 -2.55 3.40 -3.81
C PRO A 95 -3.26 3.74 -5.13
N VAL A 96 -4.56 3.41 -5.18
CA VAL A 96 -5.45 3.84 -6.26
C VAL A 96 -6.35 4.97 -5.81
N PHE A 97 -6.62 5.92 -6.70
CA PHE A 97 -7.37 7.13 -6.37
C PHE A 97 -8.61 7.29 -7.25
N VAL A 98 -9.66 7.82 -6.66
CA VAL A 98 -10.76 8.43 -7.40
C VAL A 98 -10.54 9.93 -7.43
N ASP A 99 -10.47 10.48 -8.63
CA ASP A 99 -10.21 11.90 -8.91
C ASP A 99 -11.57 12.61 -9.12
N VAL A 100 -11.95 13.47 -8.16
CA VAL A 100 -13.29 14.08 -8.07
C VAL A 100 -13.19 15.60 -8.17
N GLU A 101 -13.26 16.14 -9.39
CA GLU A 101 -13.16 17.61 -9.60
C GLU A 101 -14.31 18.20 -10.41
N VAL A 102 -15.22 17.34 -10.87
CA VAL A 102 -16.43 17.73 -11.59
C VAL A 102 -17.66 17.15 -10.90
N ASN A 103 -18.79 17.83 -11.08
CA ASN A 103 -20.09 17.40 -10.59
C ASN A 103 -21.11 17.65 -11.70
N ASP A 104 -21.02 16.82 -12.73
CA ASP A 104 -21.74 16.99 -14.00
C ASP A 104 -23.28 17.07 -13.79
N ALA A 105 -23.81 16.32 -12.81
CA ALA A 105 -25.24 16.34 -12.46
C ALA A 105 -25.64 17.35 -11.37
N ASN A 106 -24.72 18.21 -10.89
CA ASN A 106 -24.97 19.14 -9.78
C ASN A 106 -25.58 18.45 -8.54
N LEU A 107 -25.08 17.26 -8.20
CA LEU A 107 -25.46 16.52 -7.01
C LEU A 107 -25.16 17.35 -5.76
N ASP A 108 -26.02 17.29 -4.75
CA ASP A 108 -25.70 17.89 -3.46
C ASP A 108 -24.49 17.18 -2.81
N PRO A 109 -23.79 17.82 -1.86
CA PRO A 109 -22.57 17.26 -1.30
C PRO A 109 -22.71 15.89 -0.67
N ASP A 110 -23.86 15.60 -0.06
CA ASP A 110 -24.10 14.31 0.58
C ASP A 110 -24.31 13.21 -0.47
N THR A 111 -25.06 13.50 -1.54
CA THR A 111 -25.27 12.56 -2.66
C THR A 111 -23.98 12.31 -3.45
N LEU A 112 -23.18 13.35 -3.71
CA LEU A 112 -21.87 13.17 -4.36
C LEU A 112 -20.94 12.30 -3.50
N THR A 113 -20.92 12.56 -2.19
CA THR A 113 -20.12 11.77 -1.24
C THR A 113 -20.57 10.31 -1.19
N ASP A 114 -21.87 10.03 -1.28
CA ASP A 114 -22.38 8.66 -1.37
C ASP A 114 -21.97 7.95 -2.66
N ALA A 115 -21.90 8.67 -3.78
CA ALA A 115 -21.39 8.14 -5.04
C ALA A 115 -19.89 7.81 -4.94
N VAL A 116 -19.08 8.71 -4.37
CA VAL A 116 -17.64 8.48 -4.13
C VAL A 116 -17.41 7.28 -3.20
N ASN A 117 -18.14 7.19 -2.08
CA ASN A 117 -18.04 6.04 -1.17
C ASN A 117 -18.45 4.72 -1.84
N ALA A 118 -19.43 4.74 -2.75
CA ALA A 118 -19.79 3.56 -3.53
C ALA A 118 -18.64 3.12 -4.45
N PHE A 119 -17.95 4.07 -5.10
CA PHE A 119 -16.76 3.79 -5.90
C PHE A 119 -15.65 3.16 -5.05
N LEU A 120 -15.30 3.77 -3.91
CA LEU A 120 -14.30 3.27 -2.97
C LEU A 120 -14.66 1.87 -2.43
N THR A 121 -15.95 1.62 -2.17
CA THR A 121 -16.43 0.31 -1.73
C THR A 121 -16.19 -0.78 -2.78
N GLU A 122 -16.43 -0.49 -4.07
CA GLU A 122 -16.15 -1.44 -5.15
C GLU A 122 -14.65 -1.76 -5.27
N LEU A 123 -13.78 -0.74 -5.12
CA LEU A 123 -12.33 -0.95 -5.06
C LEU A 123 -11.94 -1.89 -3.91
N LYS A 124 -12.44 -1.62 -2.70
CA LYS A 124 -12.20 -2.44 -1.51
C LYS A 124 -12.66 -3.88 -1.70
N ASN A 125 -13.85 -4.08 -2.28
CA ASN A 125 -14.39 -5.40 -2.59
C ASN A 125 -13.55 -6.15 -3.64
N ALA A 126 -12.90 -5.43 -4.56
CA ALA A 126 -11.98 -5.99 -5.54
C ALA A 126 -10.56 -6.22 -5.01
N GLY A 127 -10.29 -5.93 -3.72
CA GLY A 127 -9.02 -6.17 -3.06
C GLY A 127 -8.07 -4.96 -3.02
N TYR A 128 -8.49 -3.80 -3.52
CA TYR A 128 -7.73 -2.56 -3.38
C TYR A 128 -8.07 -1.94 -2.03
N THR A 129 -7.22 -2.19 -1.03
CA THR A 129 -7.45 -1.76 0.37
C THR A 129 -6.76 -0.44 0.72
N ASN A 130 -5.81 0.02 -0.09
CA ASN A 130 -5.20 1.34 0.02
C ASN A 130 -5.75 2.24 -1.10
N THR A 131 -6.79 3.01 -0.78
CA THR A 131 -7.53 3.83 -1.75
C THR A 131 -7.65 5.27 -1.28
N GLY A 132 -7.59 6.23 -2.20
CA GLY A 132 -7.67 7.65 -1.88
C GLY A 132 -8.73 8.41 -2.69
N VAL A 133 -9.10 9.58 -2.20
CA VAL A 133 -9.83 10.60 -2.96
C VAL A 133 -8.87 11.72 -3.29
N TYR A 134 -8.78 12.05 -4.57
CA TYR A 134 -8.13 13.26 -5.04
C TYR A 134 -9.17 14.35 -5.35
N SER A 135 -8.87 15.58 -4.94
CA SER A 135 -9.61 16.76 -5.35
C SER A 135 -8.87 18.05 -5.01
N ASN A 136 -9.23 19.15 -5.67
CA ASN A 136 -8.81 20.48 -5.23
C ASN A 136 -9.48 20.90 -3.91
N LEU A 137 -8.82 21.81 -3.17
CA LEU A 137 -9.29 22.28 -1.86
C LEU A 137 -10.74 22.80 -1.89
N TYR A 138 -11.16 23.45 -2.97
CA TYR A 138 -12.52 24.00 -3.08
C TYR A 138 -13.57 22.88 -3.09
N PHE A 139 -13.36 21.83 -3.87
CA PHE A 139 -14.28 20.70 -3.91
C PHE A 139 -14.36 19.97 -2.56
N PHE A 140 -13.23 19.73 -1.90
CA PHE A 140 -13.23 19.15 -0.55
C PHE A 140 -14.03 19.99 0.45
N GLN A 141 -14.01 21.32 0.33
CA GLN A 141 -14.70 22.20 1.27
C GLN A 141 -16.18 22.44 0.93
N ASN A 142 -16.59 22.32 -0.33
CA ASN A 142 -17.89 22.80 -0.79
C ASN A 142 -18.73 21.75 -1.53
N SER A 143 -18.10 20.73 -2.12
CA SER A 143 -18.75 19.72 -2.94
C SER A 143 -18.80 18.34 -2.28
N LEU A 144 -17.95 18.08 -1.29
CA LEU A 144 -17.87 16.80 -0.58
C LEU A 144 -18.08 16.99 0.92
N ASN A 145 -18.66 15.97 1.56
CA ASN A 145 -18.70 15.85 3.00
C ASN A 145 -17.54 14.95 3.45
N VAL A 146 -16.36 15.55 3.62
CA VAL A 146 -15.10 14.82 3.90
C VAL A 146 -15.21 13.92 5.13
N SER A 147 -15.96 14.32 6.15
CA SER A 147 -16.15 13.53 7.38
C SER A 147 -16.86 12.18 7.15
N ARG A 148 -17.53 12.01 6.01
CA ARG A 148 -18.22 10.79 5.61
C ARG A 148 -17.40 9.90 4.67
N LEU A 149 -16.24 10.35 4.19
CA LEU A 149 -15.35 9.51 3.38
C LEU A 149 -14.71 8.45 4.30
N GLN A 150 -14.85 7.18 3.93
CA GLN A 150 -14.46 6.05 4.79
C GLN A 150 -13.09 5.48 4.41
N ASP A 151 -12.22 5.25 5.41
CA ASP A 151 -10.94 4.54 5.29
C ASP A 151 -10.13 4.93 4.05
N THR A 152 -9.97 6.23 3.79
CA THR A 152 -9.38 6.72 2.53
C THR A 152 -8.29 7.76 2.75
N LEU A 153 -7.30 7.77 1.86
CA LEU A 153 -6.29 8.82 1.78
C LEU A 153 -6.88 10.09 1.18
N LEU A 154 -6.45 11.25 1.65
CA LEU A 154 -6.79 12.55 1.07
C LEU A 154 -5.61 13.08 0.26
N TRP A 155 -5.80 13.18 -1.06
CA TRP A 155 -4.86 13.81 -1.97
C TRP A 155 -5.41 15.17 -2.42
N VAL A 156 -4.83 16.25 -1.89
CA VAL A 156 -5.38 17.61 -2.06
C VAL A 156 -4.57 18.39 -3.08
N ALA A 157 -5.23 18.93 -4.10
CA ALA A 157 -4.65 19.93 -5.00
C ALA A 157 -4.83 21.35 -4.45
N ARG A 158 -3.70 22.05 -4.29
CA ARG A 158 -3.68 23.48 -4.02
C ARG A 158 -2.34 24.09 -4.38
N TYR A 159 -2.32 24.90 -5.43
CA TYR A 159 -1.10 25.56 -5.91
C TYR A 159 -0.80 26.82 -5.10
N ASN A 160 -0.35 26.63 -3.86
CA ASN A 160 -0.06 27.71 -2.94
C ASN A 160 1.14 27.37 -2.05
N PRO A 161 2.18 28.21 -1.98
CA PRO A 161 3.39 27.91 -1.22
C PRO A 161 3.17 27.78 0.30
N ARG A 162 1.98 28.13 0.81
CA ARG A 162 1.61 28.00 2.23
C ARG A 162 1.07 26.62 2.62
N GLY A 163 0.96 25.66 1.69
CA GLY A 163 0.50 24.30 1.94
C GLY A 163 -0.92 24.01 1.44
N ALA A 164 -1.33 22.74 1.58
CA ALA A 164 -2.59 22.19 1.06
C ALA A 164 -3.87 22.88 1.55
N GLY A 165 -3.82 23.56 2.71
CA GLY A 165 -4.96 24.31 3.27
C GLY A 165 -5.97 23.47 4.05
N MET A 166 -5.74 22.17 4.14
CA MET A 166 -6.37 21.23 5.07
C MET A 166 -5.37 20.10 5.36
N GLU A 167 -5.64 19.28 6.39
CA GLU A 167 -4.88 18.05 6.62
C GLU A 167 -5.09 17.09 5.44
N CYS A 168 -3.99 16.51 4.95
CA CYS A 168 -4.01 15.58 3.83
C CYS A 168 -2.81 14.63 3.88
N ASP A 169 -2.91 13.52 3.15
CA ASP A 169 -1.85 12.52 3.02
C ASP A 169 -0.93 12.84 1.85
N ILE A 170 -1.47 13.44 0.79
CA ILE A 170 -0.72 13.88 -0.38
C ILE A 170 -1.15 15.30 -0.73
N TRP A 171 -0.18 16.15 -1.08
CA TRP A 171 -0.40 17.51 -1.55
C TRP A 171 0.15 17.69 -2.95
N GLN A 172 -0.73 17.92 -3.93
CA GLN A 172 -0.34 18.40 -5.26
C GLN A 172 -0.15 19.93 -5.18
N TYR A 173 1.10 20.36 -5.27
CA TYR A 173 1.49 21.74 -4.96
C TYR A 173 1.74 22.61 -6.19
N THR A 174 1.85 22.01 -7.38
CA THR A 174 1.99 22.72 -8.66
C THR A 174 1.63 21.80 -9.82
N ASP A 175 1.07 22.38 -10.88
CA ASP A 175 0.83 21.78 -12.20
C ASP A 175 1.90 22.15 -13.24
N THR A 176 2.73 23.16 -12.93
CA THR A 176 3.81 23.62 -13.80
C THR A 176 5.20 23.10 -13.40
N GLY A 177 5.28 21.88 -12.87
CA GLY A 177 6.56 21.26 -12.51
C GLY A 177 7.42 20.93 -13.73
N SER A 178 8.72 20.75 -13.52
CA SER A 178 9.67 20.28 -14.54
C SER A 178 10.51 19.15 -13.96
N VAL A 179 10.48 18.00 -14.64
CA VAL A 179 11.15 16.76 -14.26
C VAL A 179 11.88 16.20 -15.49
N GLN A 180 13.10 15.73 -15.32
CA GLN A 180 13.88 15.11 -16.39
C GLN A 180 13.13 13.93 -17.00
N GLY A 181 13.25 13.73 -18.32
CA GLY A 181 12.49 12.74 -19.07
C GLY A 181 11.06 13.14 -19.43
N ILE A 182 10.56 14.30 -18.98
CA ILE A 182 9.22 14.83 -19.33
C ILE A 182 9.39 16.20 -20.01
N ASN A 183 8.87 16.32 -21.24
CA ASN A 183 9.04 17.54 -22.05
C ASN A 183 8.01 18.63 -21.73
N SER A 184 6.84 18.23 -21.23
CA SER A 184 5.78 19.14 -20.81
C SER A 184 5.98 19.59 -19.35
N ASN A 185 5.11 20.49 -18.91
CA ASN A 185 4.86 20.64 -17.49
C ASN A 185 4.31 19.33 -16.92
N VAL A 186 4.56 19.08 -15.64
CA VAL A 186 4.05 17.91 -14.91
C VAL A 186 3.58 18.30 -13.52
N ASP A 187 2.49 17.66 -13.09
CA ASP A 187 1.93 17.80 -11.76
C ASP A 187 2.88 17.22 -10.72
N CYS A 188 3.13 17.99 -9.66
CA CYS A 188 4.13 17.68 -8.64
C CYS A 188 3.49 17.57 -7.26
N ASN A 189 3.88 16.52 -6.55
CA ASN A 189 3.24 16.06 -5.34
C ASN A 189 4.25 15.87 -4.20
N ILE A 190 3.80 16.17 -2.98
CA ILE A 190 4.46 15.72 -1.76
C ILE A 190 3.54 14.76 -1.04
N SER A 191 3.99 13.53 -0.82
CA SER A 191 3.33 12.60 0.11
C SER A 191 3.86 12.79 1.52
N TYR A 192 2.96 12.87 2.49
CA TYR A 192 3.25 12.87 3.93
C TYR A 192 3.24 11.46 4.54
N VAL A 193 2.70 10.48 3.81
CA VAL A 193 2.61 9.07 4.22
C VAL A 193 3.49 8.17 3.35
N ASP A 194 3.68 6.94 3.79
CA ASP A 194 4.26 5.88 2.96
C ASP A 194 3.22 5.38 1.96
N LEU A 195 3.60 5.34 0.69
CA LEU A 195 2.71 4.97 -0.41
C LEU A 195 2.98 3.55 -0.92
N ASP A 196 4.00 2.84 -0.45
CA ASP A 196 4.29 1.50 -0.98
C ASP A 196 3.15 0.50 -0.66
N THR A 197 2.42 0.07 -1.70
CA THR A 197 1.39 -0.99 -1.67
C THR A 197 1.90 -2.31 -2.23
N GLY A 198 3.13 -2.36 -2.74
CA GLY A 198 3.86 -3.61 -2.99
C GLY A 198 4.10 -4.40 -1.69
N ASN A 199 3.95 -3.73 -0.55
CA ASN A 199 3.49 -4.28 0.72
C ASN A 199 1.97 -4.16 0.82
N ASN A 200 1.25 -5.15 0.32
CA ASN A 200 -0.20 -5.16 0.35
C ASN A 200 -0.69 -5.49 1.76
N ASN A 201 -0.57 -4.49 2.64
CA ASN A 201 -0.74 -4.67 4.06
C ASN A 201 -0.66 -3.24 4.69
N ASN A 202 -1.80 -2.60 4.95
CA ASN A 202 -1.91 -1.46 5.87
C ASN A 202 -3.09 -1.68 6.81
N ASN A 203 -2.79 -2.28 7.96
CA ASN A 203 -3.58 -2.22 9.20
C ASN A 203 -2.61 -1.74 10.30
N GLY A 204 -1.89 -0.63 10.08
CA GLY A 204 -0.59 -0.39 10.74
C GLY A 204 0.42 -1.49 10.39
N PRO A 205 1.72 -1.32 10.70
CA PRO A 205 2.80 -1.49 9.71
C PRO A 205 2.75 -2.86 9.03
N ASN A 206 2.17 -2.90 7.85
CA ASN A 206 1.90 -4.16 7.20
C ASN A 206 2.87 -4.17 5.97
N SER A 207 4.12 -4.15 6.36
CA SER A 207 5.15 -4.91 5.69
C SER A 207 5.15 -6.26 6.39
N SER A 208 4.48 -7.29 5.86
CA SER A 208 4.40 -8.60 6.56
C SER A 208 5.76 -9.26 6.53
N TYR A 209 6.59 -8.89 7.51
CA TYR A 209 7.78 -9.63 7.84
C TYR A 209 7.37 -11.04 8.26
N ILE A 210 8.12 -12.03 7.79
CA ILE A 210 7.90 -13.46 7.99
C ILE A 210 8.54 -13.97 9.28
N GLY A 211 9.36 -13.15 9.95
CA GLY A 211 10.05 -13.57 11.16
C GLY A 211 10.92 -12.51 11.81
N ILE A 212 11.63 -12.91 12.87
CA ILE A 212 12.57 -12.08 13.61
C ILE A 212 13.95 -12.74 13.60
N ALA A 213 14.96 -12.01 13.13
CA ALA A 213 16.36 -12.37 13.26
C ALA A 213 16.96 -11.64 14.47
N THR A 214 17.66 -12.36 15.35
CA THR A 214 18.39 -11.79 16.48
C THR A 214 19.86 -12.10 16.35
N ILE A 215 20.67 -11.06 16.37
CA ILE A 215 22.10 -11.14 16.12
C ILE A 215 22.78 -11.66 17.39
N ALA A 216 23.45 -12.80 17.26
CA ALA A 216 24.19 -13.47 18.31
C ALA A 216 25.72 -13.30 18.16
N GLY A 217 26.20 -12.81 17.02
CA GLY A 217 27.61 -12.46 16.79
C GLY A 217 27.91 -10.98 16.97
N ASP A 218 29.16 -10.60 16.76
CA ASP A 218 29.61 -9.21 16.76
C ASP A 218 30.16 -8.86 15.36
N ASN A 219 29.85 -7.67 14.85
CA ASN A 219 30.26 -7.17 13.54
C ASN A 219 29.78 -8.03 12.36
N VAL A 220 28.52 -8.46 12.39
CA VAL A 220 27.88 -9.22 11.31
C VAL A 220 27.62 -8.28 10.13
N ASN A 221 28.12 -8.61 8.93
CA ASN A 221 28.00 -7.71 7.77
C ASN A 221 26.55 -7.58 7.30
N LEU A 222 26.08 -6.34 7.18
CA LEU A 222 24.87 -5.97 6.45
C LEU A 222 25.24 -5.53 5.04
N ARG A 223 24.53 -6.03 4.02
CA ARG A 223 24.86 -5.81 2.61
C ARG A 223 23.71 -5.21 1.82
N ASP A 224 24.06 -4.55 0.72
CA ASP A 224 23.12 -3.89 -0.19
C ASP A 224 22.33 -4.85 -1.12
N GLN A 225 22.74 -6.12 -1.17
CA GLN A 225 22.13 -7.16 -1.99
C GLN A 225 22.43 -8.55 -1.39
N PRO A 226 21.63 -9.59 -1.70
CA PRO A 226 21.77 -10.93 -1.13
C PRO A 226 22.91 -11.71 -1.80
N SER A 227 24.15 -11.24 -1.63
CA SER A 227 25.34 -11.79 -2.24
C SER A 227 26.59 -11.54 -1.39
N MET A 228 27.50 -12.51 -1.35
CA MET A 228 28.81 -12.34 -0.72
C MET A 228 29.69 -11.30 -1.42
N SER A 229 29.37 -10.98 -2.68
CA SER A 229 29.99 -9.90 -3.46
C SER A 229 29.27 -8.55 -3.31
N GLY A 230 28.14 -8.50 -2.58
CA GLY A 230 27.42 -7.25 -2.31
C GLY A 230 28.23 -6.28 -1.45
N ASN A 231 27.99 -4.98 -1.56
CA ASN A 231 28.72 -4.01 -0.75
C ASN A 231 28.30 -4.15 0.72
N VAL A 232 29.26 -4.09 1.63
CA VAL A 232 28.96 -3.98 3.06
C VAL A 232 28.52 -2.55 3.33
N ILE A 233 27.27 -2.37 3.74
CA ILE A 233 26.65 -1.08 4.03
C ILE A 233 26.55 -0.79 5.53
N GLY A 234 26.80 -1.81 6.36
CA GLY A 234 26.81 -1.67 7.80
C GLY A 234 27.27 -2.95 8.50
N THR A 235 27.32 -2.88 9.83
CA THR A 235 27.59 -4.03 10.69
C THR A 235 26.52 -4.10 11.76
N LEU A 236 26.04 -5.32 12.02
CA LEU A 236 25.09 -5.63 13.07
C LEU A 236 25.82 -6.21 14.28
N HIS A 237 25.28 -5.96 15.45
CA HIS A 237 25.88 -6.25 16.75
C HIS A 237 25.01 -7.15 17.60
N ARG A 238 25.63 -7.82 18.56
CA ARG A 238 24.97 -8.76 19.46
C ARG A 238 23.77 -8.13 20.16
N ASN A 239 22.68 -8.90 20.26
CA ASN A 239 21.38 -8.53 20.83
C ASN A 239 20.55 -7.53 20.01
N GLU A 240 21.00 -7.16 18.81
CA GLU A 240 20.13 -6.45 17.87
C GLU A 240 19.12 -7.43 17.27
N SER A 241 17.87 -6.99 17.14
CA SER A 241 16.80 -7.79 16.57
C SER A 241 16.14 -7.05 15.41
N TYR A 242 15.91 -7.77 14.32
CA TYR A 242 15.42 -7.24 13.07
C TYR A 242 14.23 -8.05 12.58
N LYS A 243 13.26 -7.35 12.00
CA LYS A 243 12.19 -7.96 11.20
C LYS A 243 12.80 -8.54 9.93
N VAL A 244 12.35 -9.73 9.54
CA VAL A 244 12.78 -10.39 8.31
C VAL A 244 11.64 -10.39 7.31
N PHE A 245 11.81 -9.75 6.16
CA PHE A 245 10.74 -9.60 5.16
C PHE A 245 10.60 -10.79 4.23
N TYR A 246 11.72 -11.38 3.86
CA TYR A 246 11.78 -12.60 3.08
C TYR A 246 13.16 -13.24 3.23
N GLU A 247 13.23 -14.51 2.85
CA GLU A 247 14.49 -15.25 2.72
C GLU A 247 14.73 -15.54 1.24
N GLN A 248 15.98 -15.39 0.80
CA GLN A 248 16.39 -15.80 -0.54
C GLN A 248 17.80 -16.36 -0.51
N ASN A 249 17.97 -17.63 -0.92
CA ASN A 249 19.27 -18.28 -1.09
C ASN A 249 20.19 -18.16 0.16
N GLY A 250 19.62 -18.30 1.36
CA GLY A 250 20.36 -18.17 2.63
C GLY A 250 20.61 -16.73 3.09
N TRP A 251 19.98 -15.73 2.47
CA TRP A 251 20.00 -14.34 2.93
C TRP A 251 18.65 -13.95 3.51
N LEU A 252 18.67 -13.19 4.61
CA LEU A 252 17.50 -12.58 5.22
C LEU A 252 17.46 -11.11 4.81
N ASN A 253 16.33 -10.65 4.29
CA ASN A 253 16.10 -9.23 4.05
C ASN A 253 15.58 -8.57 5.34
N LEU A 254 16.25 -7.50 5.78
CA LEU A 254 15.91 -6.76 7.00
C LEU A 254 15.14 -5.45 6.73
N GLY A 255 14.85 -5.17 5.46
CA GLY A 255 14.12 -4.00 4.98
C GLY A 255 14.84 -3.35 3.79
N GLY A 256 14.09 -2.87 2.79
CA GLY A 256 14.68 -2.23 1.60
C GLY A 256 15.80 -3.07 0.96
N ASN A 257 16.97 -2.45 0.77
CA ASN A 257 18.18 -3.10 0.24
C ASN A 257 19.11 -3.61 1.35
N GLU A 258 18.60 -4.01 2.51
CA GLU A 258 19.42 -4.47 3.63
C GLU A 258 19.33 -5.99 3.79
N PHE A 259 20.47 -6.66 3.60
CA PHE A 259 20.55 -8.12 3.62
C PHE A 259 21.62 -8.62 4.58
N VAL A 260 21.32 -9.68 5.31
CA VAL A 260 22.27 -10.40 6.15
C VAL A 260 22.33 -11.86 5.74
N PHE A 261 23.53 -12.43 5.66
CA PHE A 261 23.69 -13.85 5.38
C PHE A 261 23.30 -14.64 6.62
N TYR A 262 22.37 -15.58 6.47
CA TYR A 262 21.92 -16.42 7.56
C TYR A 262 22.96 -17.49 7.88
N ASP A 263 23.52 -17.40 9.08
CA ASP A 263 24.36 -18.43 9.67
C ASP A 263 23.94 -18.65 11.13
N PRO A 264 23.47 -19.85 11.50
CA PRO A 264 23.05 -20.17 12.86
C PRO A 264 24.14 -19.96 13.92
N SER A 265 25.42 -19.88 13.54
CA SER A 265 26.51 -19.62 14.50
C SER A 265 26.53 -18.18 15.02
N TYR A 266 25.88 -17.24 14.34
CA TYR A 266 25.81 -15.83 14.77
C TYR A 266 24.45 -15.15 14.55
N ILE A 267 23.43 -15.85 14.05
CA ILE A 267 22.06 -15.35 13.92
C ILE A 267 21.07 -16.40 14.43
N CYS A 268 20.22 -15.99 15.36
CA CYS A 268 19.05 -16.75 15.79
C CYS A 268 17.84 -16.29 14.99
N TYR A 269 17.18 -17.17 14.24
CA TYR A 269 16.09 -16.79 13.33
C TYR A 269 14.80 -17.54 13.63
N CYS A 270 13.75 -16.78 13.97
CA CYS A 270 12.41 -17.27 14.20
C CYS A 270 11.58 -16.94 12.96
N ASN A 271 11.24 -17.95 12.15
CA ASN A 271 10.35 -17.80 10.98
C ASN A 271 8.86 -17.78 11.41
N TYR A 272 8.54 -16.90 12.36
CA TYR A 272 7.21 -16.58 12.85
C TYR A 272 7.31 -15.26 13.64
N ILE A 273 6.20 -14.53 13.78
CA ILE A 273 6.19 -13.15 14.29
C ILE A 273 5.67 -13.02 15.72
N GLY A 274 5.04 -14.05 16.26
CA GLY A 274 4.45 -13.99 17.60
C GLY A 274 3.89 -15.32 18.08
N ILE A 275 3.35 -15.30 19.29
CA ILE A 275 2.67 -16.43 19.92
C ILE A 275 1.24 -16.01 20.27
N ALA A 276 0.26 -16.76 19.79
CA ALA A 276 -1.14 -16.63 20.20
C ALA A 276 -1.47 -17.71 21.24
N THR A 277 -1.80 -17.29 22.45
CA THR A 277 -2.23 -18.16 23.55
C THR A 277 -3.75 -18.05 23.71
N ILE A 278 -4.44 -19.17 23.59
CA ILE A 278 -5.90 -19.22 23.71
C ILE A 278 -6.29 -19.14 25.19
N THR A 279 -7.10 -18.14 25.54
CA THR A 279 -7.57 -17.90 26.91
C THR A 279 -9.08 -18.14 27.07
N GLY A 280 -9.83 -18.30 25.98
CA GLY A 280 -11.23 -18.74 26.01
C GLY A 280 -11.44 -20.20 25.64
N ASP A 281 -12.70 -20.59 25.53
CA ASP A 281 -13.13 -21.93 25.07
C ASP A 281 -13.85 -21.83 23.73
N ASN A 282 -13.72 -22.86 22.89
CA ASN A 282 -14.39 -23.02 21.61
C ASN A 282 -14.02 -21.97 20.55
N VAL A 283 -12.76 -21.55 20.51
CA VAL A 283 -12.25 -20.61 19.49
C VAL A 283 -12.16 -21.34 18.15
N ASN A 284 -12.85 -20.85 17.12
CA ASN A 284 -12.87 -21.52 15.81
C ASN A 284 -11.55 -21.32 15.06
N LEU A 285 -10.86 -22.44 14.78
CA LEU A 285 -9.79 -22.51 13.80
C LEU A 285 -10.40 -22.74 12.42
N ARG A 286 -10.08 -21.89 11.45
CA ARG A 286 -10.67 -21.91 10.11
C ARG A 286 -9.64 -22.13 9.01
N ASP A 287 -10.11 -22.59 7.87
CA ASP A 287 -9.29 -22.88 6.68
C ASP A 287 -8.90 -21.65 5.85
N GLN A 288 -9.51 -20.51 6.14
CA GLN A 288 -9.25 -19.22 5.48
C GLN A 288 -9.56 -18.08 6.45
N PRO A 289 -8.97 -16.88 6.26
CA PRO A 289 -9.15 -15.73 7.16
C PRO A 289 -10.50 -15.05 6.91
N SER A 290 -11.59 -15.76 7.19
CA SER A 290 -12.96 -15.28 6.99
C SER A 290 -13.93 -15.95 7.96
N MET A 291 -14.93 -15.18 8.42
CA MET A 291 -16.01 -15.71 9.26
C MET A 291 -16.86 -16.75 8.54
N SER A 292 -16.84 -16.75 7.20
CA SER A 292 -17.49 -17.74 6.34
C SER A 292 -16.59 -18.95 6.04
N GLY A 293 -15.34 -18.97 6.50
CA GLY A 293 -14.41 -20.08 6.31
C GLY A 293 -14.85 -21.35 7.04
N ASN A 294 -14.47 -22.53 6.54
CA ASN A 294 -14.83 -23.78 7.20
C ASN A 294 -14.10 -23.88 8.54
N VAL A 295 -14.83 -24.26 9.59
CA VAL A 295 -14.22 -24.56 10.88
C VAL A 295 -13.51 -25.91 10.76
N ILE A 296 -12.18 -25.89 10.90
CA ILE A 296 -11.34 -27.10 10.94
C ILE A 296 -11.58 -27.81 12.27
N ARG A 297 -11.48 -27.06 13.38
CA ARG A 297 -11.80 -27.51 14.75
C ARG A 297 -11.91 -26.30 15.68
N THR A 298 -12.25 -26.55 16.94
CA THR A 298 -12.13 -25.58 18.02
C THR A 298 -10.78 -25.68 18.73
N LEU A 299 -10.32 -24.54 19.26
CA LEU A 299 -9.20 -24.42 20.17
C LEU A 299 -9.72 -24.09 21.57
N HIS A 300 -8.94 -24.47 22.58
CA HIS A 300 -9.29 -24.42 23.99
C HIS A 300 -8.20 -23.71 24.81
N HIS A 301 -8.55 -23.38 26.05
CA HIS A 301 -7.70 -22.67 27.00
C HIS A 301 -6.30 -23.32 27.14
N ASN A 302 -5.27 -22.48 27.22
CA ASN A 302 -3.84 -22.82 27.30
C ASN A 302 -3.20 -23.42 26.03
N GLU A 303 -3.93 -23.59 24.92
CA GLU A 303 -3.27 -23.89 23.65
C GLU A 303 -2.49 -22.66 23.16
N ALA A 304 -1.22 -22.84 22.76
CA ALA A 304 -0.37 -21.76 22.27
C ALA A 304 0.18 -22.10 20.87
N TYR A 305 0.17 -21.11 19.98
CA TYR A 305 0.50 -21.27 18.58
C TYR A 305 1.47 -20.21 18.09
N LYS A 306 2.43 -20.62 17.26
CA LYS A 306 3.24 -19.70 16.46
C LYS A 306 2.32 -18.99 15.47
N VAL A 307 2.44 -17.66 15.41
CA VAL A 307 1.75 -16.82 14.44
C VAL A 307 2.73 -16.44 13.36
N PHE A 308 2.44 -16.81 12.11
CA PHE A 308 3.34 -16.57 10.97
C PHE A 308 3.11 -15.21 10.32
N TYR A 309 1.87 -14.75 10.30
CA TYR A 309 1.48 -13.42 9.87
C TYR A 309 0.08 -13.08 10.39
N GLU A 310 -0.23 -11.79 10.41
CA GLU A 310 -1.57 -11.27 10.64
C GLU A 310 -2.12 -10.69 9.34
N GLN A 311 -3.41 -10.89 9.08
CA GLN A 311 -4.11 -10.22 7.99
C GLN A 311 -5.55 -9.91 8.40
N ASN A 312 -5.93 -8.63 8.38
CA ASN A 312 -7.32 -8.18 8.62
C ASN A 312 -7.94 -8.73 9.92
N GLY A 313 -7.17 -8.75 11.01
CA GLY A 313 -7.61 -9.29 12.30
C GLY A 313 -7.61 -10.83 12.38
N TRP A 314 -7.05 -11.53 11.39
CA TRP A 314 -6.85 -12.98 11.44
C TRP A 314 -5.37 -13.30 11.66
N LEU A 315 -5.11 -14.22 12.58
CA LEU A 315 -3.77 -14.76 12.84
C LEU A 315 -3.59 -16.08 12.10
N ASN A 316 -2.56 -16.19 11.27
CA ASN A 316 -2.19 -17.45 10.63
C ASN A 316 -1.35 -18.31 11.59
N LEU A 317 -1.82 -19.52 11.84
CA LEU A 317 -1.17 -20.50 12.72
C LEU A 317 -0.35 -21.55 11.94
N GLY A 318 -0.15 -21.34 10.63
CA GLY A 318 0.59 -22.21 9.72
C GLY A 318 -0.30 -22.86 8.65
N GLY A 319 0.16 -22.82 7.39
CA GLY A 319 -0.62 -23.33 6.25
C GLY A 319 -1.97 -22.63 6.15
N ASN A 320 -3.03 -23.40 5.86
CA ASN A 320 -4.40 -22.90 5.78
C ASN A 320 -5.11 -22.98 7.14
N GLN A 321 -4.55 -22.37 8.18
CA GLN A 321 -5.11 -22.40 9.54
C GLN A 321 -5.13 -20.99 10.13
N PHE A 322 -6.33 -20.49 10.40
CA PHE A 322 -6.55 -19.09 10.81
C PHE A 322 -7.47 -19.00 12.02
N ILE A 323 -7.16 -18.08 12.93
CA ILE A 323 -8.06 -17.69 14.03
C ILE A 323 -8.37 -16.21 13.92
N TYR A 324 -9.61 -15.83 14.23
CA TYR A 324 -9.96 -14.42 14.35
C TYR A 324 -9.47 -13.89 15.68
N TYR A 325 -8.62 -12.86 15.65
CA TYR A 325 -8.07 -12.25 16.84
C TYR A 325 -9.14 -11.45 17.58
N ASP A 326 -9.36 -11.82 18.82
CA ASP A 326 -10.16 -11.07 19.77
C ASP A 326 -9.45 -11.14 21.14
N PRO A 327 -9.06 -9.99 21.71
CA PRO A 327 -8.32 -9.95 22.98
C PRO A 327 -9.14 -10.45 24.18
N SER A 328 -10.44 -10.65 24.05
CA SER A 328 -11.27 -11.22 25.12
C SER A 328 -11.05 -12.73 25.32
N TYR A 329 -10.50 -13.44 24.32
CA TYR A 329 -10.26 -14.89 24.39
C TYR A 329 -8.94 -15.36 23.74
N ILE A 330 -8.10 -14.45 23.26
CA ILE A 330 -6.75 -14.72 22.75
C ILE A 330 -5.78 -13.69 23.33
N ASP A 331 -4.73 -14.16 23.99
CA ASP A 331 -3.56 -13.36 24.33
C ASP A 331 -2.53 -13.48 23.20
N TYR A 332 -2.30 -12.41 22.45
CA TYR A 332 -1.38 -12.39 21.32
C TYR A 332 -0.15 -11.54 21.61
N GLN A 333 1.01 -12.19 21.66
CA GLN A 333 2.29 -11.55 21.92
C GLN A 333 3.17 -11.56 20.66
N LEU A 334 3.51 -10.37 20.16
CA LEU A 334 4.53 -10.21 19.12
C LEU A 334 5.94 -10.47 19.68
N LEU A 335 6.77 -11.14 18.89
CA LEU A 335 8.18 -11.31 19.20
C LEU A 335 8.95 -10.00 18.98
N SER A 336 9.66 -9.57 20.02
CA SER A 336 10.64 -8.49 19.92
C SER A 336 12.05 -9.00 19.61
N ALA A 337 12.32 -10.26 19.91
CA ALA A 337 13.59 -10.95 19.66
C ALA A 337 13.32 -12.45 19.48
N CYS A 338 14.17 -13.12 18.71
CA CYS A 338 14.18 -14.58 18.59
C CYS A 338 15.12 -15.17 19.65
N SER A 339 14.61 -16.14 20.38
CA SER A 339 15.40 -16.93 21.35
C SER A 339 15.34 -18.44 21.08
N ASP A 340 14.63 -18.86 20.02
CA ASP A 340 14.62 -20.24 19.52
C ASP A 340 15.88 -20.50 18.67
N CYS A 341 17.01 -20.59 19.35
CA CYS A 341 18.31 -21.05 18.84
C CYS A 341 18.69 -22.32 19.64
#